data_AF-A0A1G5Q5L0-F1
#
_entry.id   AF-A0A1G5Q5L0-F1
#
_cell.length_a   1.000
_cell.length_b   1.000
_cell.length_c   1.000
_cell.angle_alpha   90.00
_cell.angle_beta   90.00
_cell.angle_gamma   90.00
#
_symmetry.space_group_name_H-M   'P 1'
#
loop_
_entity.id
_entity.type
_entity.pdbx_description
1 polymer ?
#
loop_
_entity_poly.entity_id
_entity_poly.type
_entity_poly.pdbx_seq_one_letter_code
_entity_poly.pdbx_strand_id
1 'polypeptide(L)'
;MSRTFLGRWVLAVTAGEAIGFMVPAAIGGMMALAAAPAWAVYPVMIAAGACEGALLGLGQSIGFGPLVVPRSLWVAATAAGAAVAWSIGMLPSTLSGFDASSPGTLPWIGIGAGLPMALTVAALTGLAARRIATSVKDHDGEDASG
;
A
#
# COMPACT_ATOMS: atom_id res chain seq x y z
N MET A 1 -23.62 -11.81 -2.02
CA MET A 1 -22.26 -12.05 -2.57
C MET A 1 -22.02 -13.55 -2.59
N SER A 2 -21.74 -14.17 -3.75
CA SER A 2 -21.59 -15.63 -3.82
C SER A 2 -20.27 -16.08 -3.16
N ARG A 3 -20.25 -17.26 -2.52
CA ARG A 3 -19.03 -17.82 -1.91
C ARG A 3 -17.86 -17.90 -2.91
N THR A 4 -18.16 -18.16 -4.17
CA THR A 4 -17.20 -18.23 -5.28
C THR A 4 -16.56 -16.87 -5.61
N PHE A 5 -17.34 -15.79 -5.52
CA PHE A 5 -16.81 -14.44 -5.72
C PHE A 5 -15.87 -14.05 -4.59
N LEU A 6 -16.26 -14.30 -3.34
CA LEU A 6 -15.40 -14.03 -2.18
C LEU A 6 -14.07 -14.79 -2.27
N GLY A 7 -14.10 -16.09 -2.62
CA GLY A 7 -12.88 -16.88 -2.79
C GLY A 7 -11.96 -16.35 -3.88
N ARG A 8 -12.50 -15.97 -5.05
CA ARG A 8 -11.71 -15.38 -6.13
C ARG A 8 -11.12 -14.01 -5.75
N TRP A 9 -11.87 -13.21 -5.01
CA TRP A 9 -11.40 -11.91 -4.53
C TRP A 9 -10.28 -12.06 -3.51
N VAL A 10 -10.45 -12.93 -2.50
CA VAL A 10 -9.39 -13.22 -1.52
C VAL A 10 -8.14 -13.71 -2.24
N LEU A 11 -8.26 -14.65 -3.17
CA LEU A 11 -7.12 -15.14 -3.94
C LEU A 11 -6.41 -14.03 -4.72
N ALA A 12 -7.17 -13.12 -5.34
CA ALA A 12 -6.61 -12.00 -6.09
C ALA A 12 -5.90 -10.98 -5.19
N VAL A 13 -6.45 -10.67 -4.02
CA VAL A 13 -5.82 -9.80 -3.01
C VAL A 13 -4.55 -10.45 -2.48
N THR A 14 -4.61 -11.72 -2.08
CA THR A 14 -3.45 -12.46 -1.58
C THR A 14 -2.36 -12.57 -2.63
N ALA A 15 -2.69 -12.81 -3.90
CA ALA A 15 -1.71 -12.83 -4.98
C ALA A 15 -1.10 -11.44 -5.21
N GLY A 16 -1.91 -10.38 -5.21
CA GLY A 16 -1.43 -9.00 -5.34
C GLY A 16 -0.50 -8.59 -4.19
N GLU A 17 -0.84 -8.98 -2.97
CA GLU A 17 -0.04 -8.77 -1.77
C GLU A 17 1.27 -9.54 -1.81
N ALA A 18 1.23 -10.85 -2.13
CA ALA A 18 2.42 -11.68 -2.20
C ALA A 18 3.40 -11.19 -3.28
N ILE A 19 2.91 -10.91 -4.49
CA ILE A 19 3.73 -10.38 -5.58
C ILE A 19 4.23 -8.97 -5.25
N GLY A 20 3.38 -8.16 -4.62
CA GLY A 20 3.72 -6.82 -4.15
C GLY A 20 4.89 -6.84 -3.18
N PHE A 21 4.81 -7.68 -2.15
CA PHE A 21 5.82 -7.81 -1.10
C PHE A 21 7.18 -8.32 -1.62
N MET A 22 7.19 -9.12 -2.69
CA MET A 22 8.44 -9.57 -3.31
C MET A 22 9.29 -8.40 -3.82
N VAL A 23 8.69 -7.28 -4.23
CA VAL A 23 9.41 -6.12 -4.75
C VAL A 23 10.32 -5.47 -3.70
N PRO A 24 9.81 -4.96 -2.56
CA PRO A 24 10.67 -4.42 -1.51
C PRO A 24 11.55 -5.48 -0.85
N ALA A 25 11.11 -6.74 -0.74
CA ALA A 25 11.96 -7.80 -0.21
C ALA A 25 13.21 -8.02 -1.07
N ALA A 26 13.05 -8.13 -2.39
CA ALA A 26 14.17 -8.30 -3.32
C ALA A 26 15.06 -7.06 -3.35
N ILE A 27 14.48 -5.87 -3.43
CA ILE A 27 15.23 -4.60 -3.47
C ILE A 27 16.00 -4.39 -2.16
N GLY A 28 15.36 -4.59 -1.01
CA GLY A 28 16.00 -4.49 0.30
C GLY A 28 17.14 -5.49 0.45
N GLY A 29 16.94 -6.75 0.03
CA GLY A 29 17.99 -7.77 0.01
C GLY A 29 19.17 -7.40 -0.89
N MET A 30 18.92 -6.92 -2.10
CA MET A 30 19.98 -6.46 -3.02
C MET A 30 20.74 -5.25 -2.47
N MET A 31 20.05 -4.28 -1.87
CA MET A 31 20.68 -3.11 -1.25
C MET A 31 21.53 -3.49 -0.03
N ALA A 32 21.07 -4.44 0.78
CA ALA A 32 21.84 -4.97 1.90
C ALA A 32 23.10 -5.70 1.41
N LEU A 33 22.99 -6.56 0.39
CA LEU A 33 24.13 -7.25 -0.22
C LEU A 33 25.14 -6.28 -0.83
N ALA A 34 24.67 -5.17 -1.40
CA ALA A 34 25.52 -4.13 -1.98
C ALA A 34 26.13 -3.19 -0.93
N ALA A 35 25.84 -3.36 0.36
CA ALA A 35 26.18 -2.42 1.43
C ALA A 35 25.81 -0.97 1.06
N ALA A 36 24.64 -0.79 0.44
CA ALA A 36 24.23 0.50 -0.09
C ALA A 36 24.09 1.53 1.04
N PRO A 37 24.51 2.79 0.82
CA PRO A 37 24.45 3.82 1.84
C PRO A 37 23.00 4.19 2.15
N ALA A 38 22.71 4.54 3.41
CA ALA A 38 21.34 4.80 3.90
C ALA A 38 20.57 5.85 3.07
N TRP A 39 21.26 6.88 2.57
CA TRP A 39 20.66 7.92 1.72
C TRP A 39 20.10 7.38 0.39
N ALA A 40 20.65 6.26 -0.11
CA ALA A 40 20.16 5.60 -1.31
C ALA A 40 19.08 4.57 -0.97
N VAL A 41 19.26 3.81 0.12
CA VAL A 41 18.30 2.79 0.56
C VAL A 41 16.94 3.41 0.87
N TYR A 42 16.92 4.53 1.59
CA TYR A 42 15.66 5.15 2.04
C TYR A 42 14.68 5.48 0.90
N PRO A 43 15.02 6.31 -0.12
CA PRO A 43 14.10 6.63 -1.21
C PRO A 43 13.79 5.42 -2.10
N VAL A 44 14.73 4.49 -2.27
CA VAL A 44 14.54 3.28 -3.08
C VAL A 44 13.50 2.35 -2.44
N MET A 45 13.57 2.17 -1.12
CA MET A 45 12.60 1.34 -0.39
C MET A 45 11.19 1.95 -0.37
N ILE A 46 11.08 3.29 -0.31
CA ILE A 46 9.79 3.98 -0.45
C ILE A 46 9.18 3.73 -1.83
N ALA A 47 9.99 3.82 -2.90
CA ALA A 47 9.53 3.53 -4.26
C ALA A 47 9.12 2.06 -4.43
N ALA A 48 9.90 1.13 -3.88
CA ALA A 48 9.57 -0.30 -3.85
C ALA A 48 8.25 -0.57 -3.12
N GLY A 49 8.04 0.11 -2.00
CA GLY A 49 6.79 0.09 -1.25
C GLY A 49 5.60 0.64 -2.03
N ALA A 50 5.77 1.73 -2.78
CA ALA A 50 4.73 2.24 -3.66
C ALA A 50 4.33 1.22 -4.73
N CYS A 51 5.29 0.47 -5.29
CA CYS A 51 5.03 -0.62 -6.23
C CYS A 51 4.24 -1.76 -5.58
N GLU A 52 4.59 -2.15 -4.35
CA GLU A 52 3.83 -3.11 -3.55
C GLU A 52 2.37 -2.65 -3.39
N GLY A 53 2.17 -1.40 -2.96
CA GLY A 53 0.83 -0.83 -2.80
C GLY A 53 0.04 -0.78 -4.12
N ALA A 54 0.68 -0.51 -5.24
CA ALA A 54 0.04 -0.54 -6.55
C ALA A 54 -0.46 -1.94 -6.92
N LEU A 55 0.37 -2.97 -6.71
CA LEU A 55 0.03 -4.37 -6.99
C LEU A 55 -1.08 -4.89 -6.07
N LEU A 56 -1.03 -4.53 -4.79
CA LEU A 56 -2.11 -4.80 -3.83
C LEU A 56 -3.42 -4.12 -4.27
N GLY A 57 -3.35 -2.83 -4.64
CA GLY A 57 -4.51 -2.08 -5.13
C GLY A 57 -5.11 -2.68 -6.38
N LEU A 58 -4.29 -3.21 -7.30
CA LEU A 58 -4.74 -3.94 -8.48
C LEU A 58 -5.45 -5.24 -8.09
N GLY A 59 -4.90 -6.01 -7.14
CA GLY A 59 -5.54 -7.22 -6.61
C GLY A 59 -6.90 -6.94 -5.98
N GLN A 60 -6.98 -5.90 -5.12
CA GLN A 60 -8.22 -5.44 -4.50
C GLN A 60 -9.27 -5.03 -5.54
N SER A 61 -8.85 -4.35 -6.60
CA SER A 61 -9.75 -3.82 -7.63
C SER A 61 -10.48 -4.87 -8.47
N ILE A 62 -10.03 -6.12 -8.47
CA ILE A 62 -10.71 -7.23 -9.16
C ILE A 62 -12.08 -7.53 -8.54
N GLY A 63 -12.30 -7.14 -7.27
CA GLY A 63 -13.60 -7.26 -6.60
C GLY A 63 -14.56 -6.10 -6.82
N PHE A 64 -14.10 -4.98 -7.39
CA PHE A 64 -14.99 -3.84 -7.61
C PHE A 64 -15.67 -3.95 -8.96
N GLY A 65 -16.97 -3.61 -9.00
CA GLY A 65 -17.61 -3.27 -10.26
C GLY A 65 -17.07 -1.93 -10.77
N PRO A 66 -16.98 -1.71 -12.09
CA PRO A 66 -16.44 -0.48 -12.68
C PRO A 66 -17.19 0.80 -12.25
N LEU A 67 -18.37 0.64 -11.66
CA LEU A 67 -19.27 1.72 -11.26
C LEU A 67 -19.06 2.24 -9.83
N VAL A 68 -18.19 1.61 -9.02
CA VAL A 68 -18.06 1.97 -7.59
C VAL A 68 -16.88 2.93 -7.37
N VAL A 69 -15.69 2.60 -7.89
CA VAL A 69 -14.49 3.43 -7.77
C VAL A 69 -13.62 3.28 -9.03
N PRO A 70 -13.12 4.36 -9.64
CA PRO A 70 -12.13 4.28 -10.72
C PRO A 70 -10.89 3.50 -10.26
N ARG A 71 -10.57 2.43 -10.97
CA ARG A 71 -9.44 1.53 -10.64
C ARG A 71 -8.11 2.27 -10.50
N SER A 72 -7.86 3.26 -11.36
CA SER A 72 -6.64 4.06 -11.32
C SER A 72 -6.51 4.87 -10.03
N LEU A 73 -7.60 5.50 -9.57
CA LEU A 73 -7.61 6.27 -8.32
C LEU A 73 -7.41 5.35 -7.11
N TRP A 74 -8.05 4.17 -7.11
CA TRP A 74 -7.87 3.18 -6.06
C TRP A 74 -6.41 2.72 -5.96
N VAL A 75 -5.83 2.30 -7.09
CA VAL A 75 -4.43 1.86 -7.16
C VAL A 75 -3.47 2.97 -6.73
N ALA A 76 -3.70 4.21 -7.16
CA ALA A 76 -2.89 5.35 -6.75
C ALA A 76 -2.99 5.63 -5.24
N ALA A 77 -4.18 5.53 -4.65
CA ALA A 77 -4.37 5.69 -3.22
C ALA A 77 -3.68 4.59 -2.41
N THR A 78 -3.75 3.34 -2.85
CA THR A 78 -3.05 2.21 -2.21
C THR A 78 -1.53 2.35 -2.32
N ALA A 79 -1.02 2.75 -3.49
CA ALA A 79 0.41 3.03 -3.70
C ALA A 79 0.91 4.16 -2.81
N ALA A 80 0.15 5.26 -2.70
CA ALA A 80 0.49 6.38 -1.82
C ALA A 80 0.50 5.96 -0.34
N GLY A 81 -0.46 5.14 0.08
CA GLY A 81 -0.49 4.61 1.46
C GLY A 81 0.70 3.73 1.77
N ALA A 82 1.04 2.83 0.85
CA ALA A 82 2.22 2.00 1.00
C ALA A 82 3.50 2.84 1.03
N ALA A 83 3.64 3.88 0.19
CA ALA A 83 4.79 4.79 0.22
C ALA A 83 4.93 5.49 1.59
N VAL A 84 3.83 5.96 2.17
CA VAL A 84 3.83 6.59 3.51
C VAL A 84 4.21 5.56 4.57
N ALA A 85 3.63 4.36 4.54
CA ALA A 85 3.95 3.30 5.49
C ALA A 85 5.43 2.91 5.43
N TRP A 86 5.98 2.73 4.23
CA TRP A 86 7.40 2.45 4.02
C TRP A 86 8.29 3.61 4.47
N SER A 87 7.88 4.86 4.24
CA SER A 87 8.61 6.03 4.73
C SER A 87 8.73 6.01 6.25
N ILE A 88 7.64 5.70 6.95
CA ILE A 88 7.59 5.59 8.42
C ILE A 88 8.42 4.38 8.89
N GLY A 89 8.21 3.22 8.28
CA GLY A 89 8.91 1.98 8.64
C GLY A 89 10.42 2.05 8.45
N MET A 90 10.89 2.87 7.52
CA MET A 90 12.32 3.11 7.28
C MET A 90 12.94 4.17 8.19
N LEU A 91 12.18 4.95 8.96
CA LEU A 91 12.74 5.98 9.86
C LEU A 91 13.78 5.44 10.87
N PRO A 92 13.60 4.26 11.50
CA PRO A 92 14.61 3.72 12.40
C PRO A 92 15.98 3.51 11.73
N SER A 93 16.01 3.23 10.41
CA SER A 93 17.26 3.04 9.66
C SER A 93 18.10 4.30 9.51
N THR A 94 17.54 5.48 9.79
CA THR A 94 18.25 6.76 9.76
C THR A 94 18.81 7.16 11.13
N LEU A 95 18.50 6.42 12.19
CA LEU A 95 18.96 6.71 13.56
C LEU A 95 20.32 6.05 13.81
N SER A 96 21.28 6.82 14.34
CA SER A 96 22.59 6.30 14.75
C SER A 96 22.42 5.32 15.93
N GLY A 97 22.90 4.09 15.77
CA GLY A 97 22.83 3.04 16.81
C GLY A 97 21.67 2.06 16.68
N PHE A 98 20.83 2.19 15.65
CA PHE A 98 19.85 1.16 15.31
C PHE A 98 20.52 -0.03 14.63
N ASP A 99 20.53 -1.17 15.31
CA ASP A 99 21.06 -2.42 14.76
C ASP A 99 19.91 -3.32 14.30
N ALA A 100 19.64 -3.32 13.00
CA ALA A 100 18.61 -4.15 12.38
C ALA A 100 18.90 -5.66 12.47
N SER A 101 20.14 -6.06 12.79
CA SER A 101 20.54 -7.46 12.97
C SER A 101 20.28 -7.98 14.39
N SER A 102 19.88 -7.11 15.31
CA SER A 102 19.51 -7.49 16.67
C SER A 102 18.21 -8.31 16.67
N PRO A 103 18.18 -9.49 17.33
CA PRO A 103 16.94 -10.25 17.49
C PRO A 103 15.82 -9.45 18.19
N GLY A 104 16.19 -8.45 19.00
CA GLY A 104 15.26 -7.57 19.71
C GLY A 104 14.55 -6.55 18.82
N THR A 105 15.05 -6.25 17.61
CA THR A 105 14.42 -5.33 16.66
C THR A 105 13.43 -6.02 15.72
N LEU A 106 13.48 -7.35 15.59
CA LEU A 106 12.60 -8.12 14.70
C LEU A 106 11.09 -7.94 14.99
N PRO A 107 10.61 -7.94 16.26
CA PRO A 107 9.20 -7.70 16.55
C PRO A 107 8.75 -6.28 16.19
N TRP A 108 9.64 -5.30 16.35
CA TRP A 108 9.39 -3.91 16.00
C TRP A 108 9.33 -3.70 14.49
N ILE A 109 10.11 -4.44 13.71
CA ILE A 109 10.02 -4.45 12.24
C ILE A 109 8.67 -5.05 11.81
N GLY A 110 8.25 -6.17 12.38
CA GLY A 110 6.97 -6.82 12.03
C GLY A 110 5.73 -6.01 12.41
N ILE A 111 5.65 -5.56 13.68
CA ILE A 111 4.51 -4.82 14.21
C ILE A 111 4.53 -3.36 13.71
N GLY A 112 5.72 -2.76 13.65
CA GLY A 112 5.91 -1.38 13.22
C GLY A 112 5.79 -1.16 11.70
N ALA A 113 5.94 -2.18 10.86
CA ALA A 113 5.70 -2.06 9.42
C ALA A 113 4.25 -2.43 9.04
N GLY A 114 3.71 -3.53 9.60
CA GLY A 114 2.41 -4.04 9.19
C GLY A 114 1.23 -3.18 9.63
N LEU A 115 1.25 -2.65 10.86
CA LEU A 115 0.15 -1.84 11.39
C LEU A 115 0.01 -0.49 10.67
N PRO A 116 1.10 0.28 10.46
CA PRO A 116 1.03 1.52 9.70
C PRO A 116 0.64 1.31 8.23
N MET A 117 1.08 0.21 7.61
CA MET A 117 0.65 -0.15 6.26
C MET A 117 -0.85 -0.39 6.19
N ALA A 118 -1.40 -1.22 7.08
CA ALA A 118 -2.84 -1.46 7.16
C ALA A 118 -3.62 -0.16 7.39
N LEU A 119 -3.18 0.69 8.32
CA LEU A 119 -3.85 1.94 8.68
C LEU A 119 -3.81 2.99 7.57
N THR A 120 -2.65 3.18 6.92
CA THR A 120 -2.47 4.19 5.87
C THR A 120 -3.18 3.78 4.58
N VAL A 121 -3.13 2.50 4.20
CA VAL A 121 -3.88 1.97 3.07
C VAL A 121 -5.38 2.12 3.32
N ALA A 122 -5.87 1.74 4.50
CA ALA A 122 -7.29 1.90 4.86
C ALA A 122 -7.73 3.37 4.86
N ALA A 123 -6.90 4.28 5.38
CA ALA A 123 -7.23 5.71 5.43
C ALA A 123 -7.31 6.34 4.04
N LEU A 124 -6.35 6.05 3.16
CA LEU A 124 -6.29 6.66 1.83
C LEU A 124 -7.30 6.05 0.86
N THR A 125 -7.54 4.75 0.93
CA THR A 125 -8.63 4.11 0.18
C THR A 125 -10.00 4.59 0.66
N GLY A 126 -10.17 4.80 1.97
CA GLY A 126 -11.35 5.43 2.55
C GLY A 126 -11.56 6.88 2.08
N LEU A 127 -10.51 7.70 2.00
CA LEU A 127 -10.61 9.07 1.49
C LEU A 127 -10.96 9.11 -0.01
N ALA A 128 -10.36 8.22 -0.81
CA ALA A 128 -10.69 8.10 -2.22
C ALA A 128 -12.17 7.76 -2.42
N ALA A 129 -12.69 6.80 -1.66
CA ALA A 129 -14.11 6.44 -1.69
C ALA A 129 -15.02 7.63 -1.29
N ARG A 130 -14.63 8.41 -0.28
CA ARG A 130 -15.39 9.61 0.14
C ARG A 130 -15.43 10.69 -0.94
N ARG A 131 -14.32 10.96 -1.62
CA ARG A 131 -14.27 11.97 -2.70
C ARG A 131 -15.16 11.61 -3.88
N ILE A 132 -15.27 10.34 -4.22
CA ILE A 132 -16.13 9.87 -5.31
C ILE A 132 -17.60 10.03 -4.91
N ALA A 133 -17.96 9.64 -3.69
CA ALA A 133 -19.33 9.77 -3.21
C ALA A 133 -19.81 11.23 -3.19
N THR A 134 -18.93 12.18 -2.90
CA THR A 134 -19.27 13.61 -2.97
C THR A 134 -19.44 14.09 -4.41
N SER A 135 -18.57 13.69 -5.34
CA SER A 135 -18.66 14.11 -6.75
C SER A 135 -19.90 13.59 -7.47
N VAL A 136 -20.38 12.39 -7.14
CA VAL A 136 -21.66 11.87 -7.69
C VAL A 136 -22.84 12.69 -7.19
N LYS A 137 -22.85 13.04 -5.90
CA LYS A 137 -23.95 13.81 -5.29
C LYS A 137 -24.06 15.22 -5.87
N ASP A 138 -22.93 15.85 -6.22
CA ASP A 138 -22.91 17.18 -6.82
C ASP A 138 -23.52 17.15 -8.24
N HIS A 139 -23.21 16.13 -9.05
CA HIS A 139 -23.77 15.97 -10.39
C HIS A 139 -25.30 15.74 -10.36
N ASP A 140 -25.80 14.87 -9.47
CA ASP A 140 -27.25 14.62 -9.35
C ASP A 140 -28.04 15.86 -8.88
N GLY A 141 -27.40 16.77 -8.13
CA GLY A 141 -28.00 18.02 -7.66
C GLY A 141 -28.12 19.09 -8.74
N GLU A 142 -27.18 19.13 -9.69
CA GLU A 142 -27.17 20.06 -10.81
C GLU A 142 -28.28 19.70 -11.82
N ASP A 143 -28.47 18.41 -12.11
CA ASP A 143 -29.52 17.91 -13.02
C ASP A 143 -30.94 18.07 -12.46
N ALA A 144 -31.11 18.09 -11.13
CA ALA A 144 -32.43 18.26 -10.48
C ALA A 144 -32.89 19.72 -10.37
N SER A 145 -32.04 20.69 -10.75
CA SER A 145 -32.29 22.13 -10.62
C SER A 145 -32.39 22.89 -11.96
N GLY A 146 -32.26 22.19 -13.08
CA GLY A 146 -32.51 22.69 -14.45
C GLY A 146 -33.84 22.24 -15.02
#